data_AF-A0A950V6K4-F1
#
_entry.id   AF-A0A950V6K4-F1
#
_cell.length_a   1.000
_cell.length_b   1.000
_cell.length_c   1.000
_cell.angle_alpha   90.00
_cell.angle_beta   90.00
_cell.angle_gamma   90.00
#
_symmetry.space_group_name_H-M   'P 1'
#
loop_
_entity.id
_entity.type
_entity.pdbx_description
1 polymer ?
#
loop_
_entity_poly.entity_id
_entity_poly.type
_entity_poly.pdbx_seq_one_letter_code
_entity_poly.pdbx_strand_id
1 'polypeptide(L)'
;MLSLTVVDERAFYRESQTTKQSPLNCPFCKTTNTYDLRWLLRRKIERLPRHADERDRAKFAKAVSYIVLMDDKASCKNPRCRKTFEISGIKTTAFLTD
;
A
#
# COMPACT_ATOMS: atom_id res chain seq x y z
N MET A 1 -29.03 17.27 -15.14
CA MET A 1 -28.54 15.94 -14.73
C MET A 1 -27.20 15.71 -15.46
N LEU A 2 -26.12 16.32 -14.96
CA LEU A 2 -24.78 16.20 -15.54
C LEU A 2 -24.05 15.04 -14.85
N SER A 3 -24.12 13.84 -15.42
CA SER A 3 -23.23 12.75 -15.02
C SER A 3 -21.86 12.99 -15.63
N LEU A 4 -21.01 13.73 -14.91
CA LEU A 4 -19.56 13.72 -15.13
C LEU A 4 -19.05 12.36 -14.63
N THR A 5 -19.01 11.35 -15.50
CA THR A 5 -18.40 10.06 -15.18
C THR A 5 -16.88 10.17 -15.28
N VAL A 6 -16.27 10.93 -14.37
CA VAL A 6 -14.82 10.89 -14.16
C VAL A 6 -14.51 9.49 -13.62
N VAL A 7 -13.66 8.72 -14.32
CA VAL A 7 -13.24 7.42 -13.82
C VAL A 7 -12.37 7.64 -12.59
N ASP A 8 -12.76 7.09 -11.44
CA ASP A 8 -11.93 7.09 -10.23
C ASP A 8 -10.63 6.33 -10.52
N GLU A 9 -9.48 6.90 -10.14
CA GLU A 9 -8.17 6.29 -10.31
C GLU A 9 -8.07 4.92 -9.63
N ARG A 10 -8.88 4.66 -8.60
CA ARG A 10 -9.02 3.32 -8.00
C ARG A 10 -9.44 2.27 -9.02
N ALA A 11 -10.26 2.64 -10.01
CA ALA A 11 -10.72 1.75 -11.06
C ALA A 11 -9.61 1.31 -12.04
N PHE A 12 -8.42 1.91 -11.97
CA PHE A 12 -7.26 1.50 -12.77
C PHE A 12 -6.55 0.27 -12.18
N TYR A 13 -6.95 -0.20 -11.00
CA TYR A 13 -6.22 -1.23 -10.27
C TYR A 13 -7.12 -2.40 -9.88
N ARG A 14 -6.55 -3.60 -9.91
CA ARG A 14 -7.04 -4.74 -9.13
C ARG A 14 -6.38 -4.68 -7.76
N GLU A 15 -7.21 -4.60 -6.72
CA GLU A 15 -6.75 -4.60 -5.34
C GLU A 15 -6.67 -6.02 -4.77
N SER A 16 -5.60 -6.32 -4.05
CA SER A 16 -5.46 -7.50 -3.20
C SER A 16 -4.61 -7.15 -1.98
N GLN A 17 -4.50 -8.05 -1.01
CA GLN A 17 -3.59 -7.87 0.13
C GLN A 17 -2.40 -8.81 0.02
N THR A 18 -1.27 -8.38 0.57
CA THR A 18 -0.06 -9.20 0.71
C THR A 18 0.64 -8.85 2.01
N THR A 19 1.53 -9.73 2.46
CA THR A 19 2.30 -9.53 3.68
C THR A 19 3.78 -9.51 3.32
N LYS A 20 4.51 -8.52 3.83
CA LYS A 20 5.97 -8.44 3.67
C LYS A 20 6.65 -8.35 5.02
N GLN A 21 7.72 -9.11 5.16
CA GLN A 21 8.55 -9.08 6.36
C GLN A 21 9.40 -7.81 6.37
N SER A 22 9.47 -7.12 7.50
CA SER A 22 10.37 -5.98 7.67
C SER A 22 10.92 -5.91 9.08
N PRO A 23 12.22 -5.60 9.25
CA PRO A 23 12.81 -5.38 10.55
C PRO A 23 12.30 -4.06 11.13
N LEU A 24 11.81 -4.09 12.37
CA LEU A 24 11.44 -2.90 13.12
C LEU A 24 12.22 -2.85 14.44
N ASN A 25 12.65 -1.64 14.79
CA ASN A 25 13.27 -1.36 16.08
C ASN A 25 12.20 -0.85 17.06
N CYS A 26 12.02 -1.54 18.19
CA CYS A 26 11.10 -1.09 19.24
C CYS A 26 11.68 0.13 19.98
N PRO A 27 11.00 1.29 19.99
CA PRO A 27 11.53 2.49 20.63
C PRO A 27 11.65 2.36 22.16
N PHE A 28 10.92 1.41 22.76
CA PHE A 28 10.88 1.22 24.22
C PHE A 28 11.99 0.31 24.75
N CYS A 29 12.23 -0.85 24.13
CA CYS A 29 13.22 -1.82 24.60
C CYS A 29 14.42 -1.99 23.67
N LYS A 30 14.48 -1.23 22.57
CA LYS A 30 15.55 -1.19 21.56
C LYS A 30 15.84 -2.51 20.84
N THR A 31 14.99 -3.51 21.04
CA THR A 31 15.11 -4.79 20.35
C THR A 31 14.65 -4.64 18.90
N THR A 32 15.48 -5.11 17.96
CA THR A 32 15.11 -5.26 16.56
C THR A 32 14.54 -6.65 16.33
N ASN A 33 13.35 -6.72 15.73
CA ASN A 33 12.73 -7.98 15.33
C ASN A 33 12.10 -7.82 13.94
N THR A 34 11.87 -8.94 13.26
CA THR A 34 11.17 -8.96 11.98
C THR A 34 9.66 -9.06 12.21
N TYR A 35 8.89 -8.22 11.54
CA TYR A 35 7.43 -8.16 11.62
C TYR A 35 6.81 -8.43 10.26
N ASP A 36 5.70 -9.15 10.27
CA ASP A 36 4.90 -9.43 9.09
C ASP A 36 3.91 -8.28 8.95
N LEU A 37 4.17 -7.36 8.01
CA LEU A 37 3.37 -6.17 7.79
C LEU A 37 2.43 -6.38 6.62
N ARG A 38 1.18 -5.94 6.76
CA ARG A 38 0.15 -6.00 5.72
C ARG A 38 0.28 -4.85 4.74
N TRP A 39 0.15 -5.17 3.47
CA TRP A 39 0.21 -4.24 2.36
C TRP A 39 -1.00 -4.41 1.45
N LEU A 40 -1.58 -3.28 1.05
CA LEU A 40 -2.55 -3.21 -0.03
C LEU A 40 -1.78 -3.21 -1.34
N LEU A 41 -2.01 -4.22 -2.17
CA LEU A 41 -1.43 -4.37 -3.48
C LEU A 41 -2.39 -3.84 -4.54
N ARG A 42 -1.95 -2.81 -5.26
CA ARG A 42 -2.67 -2.20 -6.38
C ARG A 42 -1.95 -2.55 -7.68
N ARG A 43 -2.40 -3.63 -8.33
CA ARG A 43 -1.89 -4.01 -9.66
C ARG A 43 -2.67 -3.31 -10.74
N LYS A 44 -1.98 -2.58 -11.62
CA LYS A 44 -2.63 -1.91 -12.75
C LYS A 44 -3.34 -2.94 -13.63
N ILE A 45 -4.58 -2.67 -14.00
CA ILE A 45 -5.31 -3.51 -14.97
C ILE A 45 -4.75 -3.30 -16.38
N GLU A 46 -4.92 -4.29 -17.26
CA GLU A 46 -4.37 -4.20 -18.63
C GLU A 46 -5.14 -3.22 -19.53
N ARG A 47 -6.44 -3.05 -19.30
CA ARG A 47 -7.33 -2.26 -20.18
C ARG A 47 -8.25 -1.37 -19.38
N LEU A 48 -8.39 -0.13 -19.83
CA LEU A 48 -9.27 0.87 -19.24
C LEU A 48 -10.76 0.56 -19.54
N PRO A 49 -11.70 0.85 -18.62
CA PRO A 49 -13.13 0.71 -18.90
C PRO A 49 -13.58 1.55 -20.10
N ARG A 50 -14.58 1.05 -20.86
CA ARG A 50 -15.03 1.62 -22.15
C ARG A 50 -15.53 3.07 -22.09
N HIS A 51 -15.86 3.58 -20.91
CA HIS A 51 -16.43 4.92 -20.70
C HIS A 51 -15.40 5.98 -20.30
N ALA A 52 -14.11 5.66 -20.36
CA ALA A 52 -13.04 6.60 -20.02
C ALA A 52 -12.85 7.69 -21.08
N ASP A 53 -12.76 8.94 -20.63
CA ASP A 53 -12.44 10.09 -21.46
C ASP A 53 -10.92 10.20 -21.73
N GLU A 54 -10.51 11.26 -22.44
CA GLU A 54 -9.10 11.46 -22.80
C GLU A 54 -8.22 11.75 -21.58
N ARG A 55 -8.77 12.41 -20.56
CA ARG A 55 -8.06 12.71 -19.32
C ARG A 55 -7.78 11.44 -18.54
N ASP A 56 -8.76 10.54 -18.48
CA ASP A 56 -8.66 9.25 -17.83
C ASP A 56 -7.63 8.35 -18.53
N ARG A 57 -7.58 8.38 -19.86
CA ARG A 57 -6.54 7.68 -20.64
C ARG A 57 -5.15 8.20 -20.35
N ALA A 58 -4.98 9.53 -20.28
CA ALA A 58 -3.69 10.13 -19.95
C ALA A 58 -3.21 9.76 -18.54
N LYS A 59 -4.11 9.70 -17.56
CA LYS A 59 -3.80 9.22 -16.20
C LYS A 59 -3.47 7.73 -16.18
N PHE A 60 -4.28 6.91 -16.86
CA PHE A 60 -4.06 5.48 -16.95
C PHE A 60 -2.73 5.14 -17.63
N ALA A 61 -2.31 5.88 -18.65
CA ALA A 61 -1.01 5.70 -19.29
C ALA A 61 0.15 5.84 -18.29
N LYS A 62 0.04 6.79 -17.35
CA LYS A 62 1.05 7.06 -16.32
C LYS A 62 0.91 6.20 -15.05
N ALA A 63 -0.20 5.49 -14.88
CA ALA A 63 -0.41 4.61 -13.74
C ALA A 63 0.62 3.46 -13.75
N VAL A 64 1.13 3.13 -12.57
CA VAL A 64 2.10 2.05 -12.33
C VAL A 64 1.59 1.21 -11.16
N SER A 65 1.85 -0.09 -11.15
CA SER A 65 1.51 -0.94 -10.02
C SER A 65 2.28 -0.54 -8.75
N TYR A 66 1.62 -0.53 -7.60
CA TYR A 66 2.25 -0.16 -6.33
C TYR A 66 1.64 -0.89 -5.14
N ILE A 67 2.30 -0.79 -4.00
CA ILE A 67 1.81 -1.26 -2.70
C ILE A 67 1.72 -0.11 -1.71
N VAL A 68 0.78 -0.21 -0.77
CA VAL A 68 0.59 0.73 0.34
C VAL A 68 0.62 -0.04 1.66
N LEU A 69 1.43 0.40 2.62
CA LEU A 69 1.48 -0.19 3.95
C LEU A 69 0.14 0.07 4.66
N MET A 70 -0.48 -0.99 5.17
CA MET A 70 -1.78 -0.89 5.85
C MET A 70 -1.65 -0.82 7.37
N ASP A 71 -0.55 -1.34 7.93
CA ASP A 71 -0.32 -1.33 9.36
C ASP A 71 0.37 -0.02 9.79
N ASP A 72 -0.18 0.62 10.82
CA ASP A 72 0.34 1.84 11.43
C ASP A 72 1.10 1.56 12.74
N LYS A 73 0.80 0.44 13.40
CA LYS A 73 1.35 0.05 14.70
C LYS A 73 1.75 -1.42 14.74
N ALA A 74 2.74 -1.73 15.56
CA ALA A 74 3.19 -3.08 15.85
C ALA A 74 3.32 -3.31 17.37
N SER A 75 2.97 -4.52 17.82
CA SER A 75 3.19 -4.94 19.20
C SER A 75 4.55 -5.60 19.34
N CYS A 76 5.40 -5.11 20.24
CA CYS A 76 6.77 -5.59 20.40
C CYS A 76 6.81 -7.10 20.66
N LYS A 77 7.52 -7.85 19.79
CA LYS A 77 7.68 -9.31 19.91
C LYS A 77 8.51 -9.75 21.14
N ASN A 78 9.21 -8.83 21.82
CA ASN A 78 9.91 -9.14 23.06
C ASN A 78 8.89 -9.37 24.21
N PRO A 79 8.82 -10.58 24.81
CA PRO A 79 7.83 -10.91 25.84
C PRO A 79 7.90 -10.03 27.09
N ARG A 80 9.08 -9.47 27.41
CA ARG A 80 9.28 -8.56 28.54
C ARG A 80 8.77 -7.14 28.26
N CYS A 81 8.70 -6.74 26.99
CA CYS A 81 8.28 -5.40 26.60
C CYS A 81 6.79 -5.35 26.24
N ARG A 82 6.37 -6.11 25.21
CA ARG A 82 4.99 -6.20 24.70
C ARG A 82 4.26 -4.87 24.40
N LYS A 83 4.94 -3.72 24.48
CA LYS A 83 4.36 -2.40 24.16
C LYS A 83 4.06 -2.30 22.67
N THR A 84 2.95 -1.65 22.34
CA THR A 84 2.60 -1.25 20.98
C THR A 84 3.30 0.05 20.63
N PHE A 85 3.90 0.12 19.44
CA PHE A 85 4.59 1.30 18.93
C PHE A 85 4.17 1.59 17.48
N GLU A 86 4.32 2.84 17.06
CA GLU A 86 4.09 3.24 15.66
C GLU A 86 5.19 2.71 14.75
N ILE A 87 4.79 2.19 13.58
CA ILE A 87 5.72 1.70 12.59
C ILE A 87 6.42 2.90 11.94
N SER A 88 7.72 3.01 12.17
CA SER A 88 8.57 4.07 11.63
C SER A 88 9.70 3.51 10.78
N GLY A 89 10.23 4.29 9.84
CA GLY A 89 11.38 3.90 9.01
C GLY A 89 11.04 3.00 7.82
N ILE A 90 9.76 2.72 7.59
CA ILE A 90 9.27 2.01 6.41
C ILE A 90 8.61 3.02 5.47
N LYS A 91 8.97 2.96 4.18
CA LYS A 91 8.25 3.70 3.14
C LYS A 91 6.83 3.16 3.05
N THR A 92 5.83 3.99 3.29
CA THR A 92 4.42 3.58 3.28
C THR A 92 3.88 3.28 1.89
N THR A 93 4.62 3.65 0.83
CA THR A 93 4.29 3.35 -0.56
C THR A 93 5.53 2.88 -1.32
N ALA A 94 5.38 1.87 -2.17
CA ALA A 94 6.45 1.43 -3.07
C ALA A 94 5.88 0.99 -4.42
N PHE A 95 6.53 1.40 -5.51
CA PHE A 95 6.22 0.88 -6.84
C PHE A 95 6.67 -0.57 -6.97
N LEU A 96 5.90 -1.35 -7.70
CA LEU A 96 6.30 -2.69 -8.10
C LEU A 96 7.06 -2.57 -9.42
N THR A 97 8.29 -3.04 -9.40
CA THR A 97 9.00 -3.43 -10.62
C THR A 97 8.55 -4.85 -10.92
N ASP A 98 7.66 -5.01 -11.91
CA ASP A 98 7.46 -6.32 -12.53
C ASP A 98 8.73 -6.76 -13.28
#